data_AF-A0A2J6XTY6-F1
#
_entry.id   AF-A0A2J6XTY6-F1
#
_cell.length_a   1.000
_cell.length_b   1.000
_cell.length_c   1.000
_cell.angle_alpha   90.00
_cell.angle_beta   90.00
_cell.angle_gamma   90.00
#
_symmetry.space_group_name_H-M   'P 1'
#
loop_
_entity.id
_entity.type
_entity.pdbx_description
1 polymer ?
#
loop_
_entity_poly.entity_id
_entity_poly.type
_entity_poly.pdbx_seq_one_letter_code
_entity_poly.pdbx_strand_id
1 'polypeptide(L)'
;MNCKTARKLISAYIDGELGSKEKRELELHLSTCIYCRKELESTKKLIKVLHSIPKIEPSSNFSDKVWYKLQQEDLNGRNNFKRLLVLVGLSIAIVIMFLLGQIPFMREENNYTYDIQTFYELHGKFGRTSTFEENVVDYVLYQK
;
A
#
# COMPACT_ATOMS: atom_id res chain seq x y z
N MET A 1 33.65 -35.93 2.61
CA MET A 1 32.32 -36.59 2.54
C MET A 1 32.43 -38.07 2.17
N ASN A 2 31.38 -38.87 2.41
CA ASN A 2 31.30 -40.28 1.99
C ASN A 2 30.56 -40.43 0.64
N CYS A 3 30.67 -41.61 0.02
CA CYS A 3 30.05 -41.89 -1.28
C CYS A 3 28.52 -41.76 -1.27
N LYS A 4 27.85 -42.14 -0.18
CA LYS A 4 26.38 -42.06 -0.09
C LYS A 4 25.90 -40.61 -0.17
N THR A 5 26.57 -39.71 0.53
CA THR A 5 26.29 -38.27 0.47
C THR A 5 26.68 -37.69 -0.88
N ALA A 6 27.85 -38.06 -1.41
CA ALA A 6 28.32 -37.57 -2.71
C ALA A 6 27.31 -37.87 -3.83
N ARG A 7 26.81 -39.10 -3.91
CA ARG A 7 25.82 -39.52 -4.91
C ARG A 7 24.53 -38.70 -4.88
N LYS A 8 24.03 -38.39 -3.68
CA LYS A 8 22.84 -37.56 -3.51
C LYS A 8 23.02 -36.14 -4.04
N LEU A 9 24.26 -35.63 -3.98
CA LEU A 9 24.59 -34.27 -4.42
C LEU A 9 24.92 -34.18 -5.93
N ILE A 10 25.03 -35.31 -6.65
CA ILE A 10 25.42 -35.30 -8.08
C ILE A 10 24.41 -34.53 -8.94
N SER A 11 23.10 -34.71 -8.74
CA SER A 11 22.09 -33.98 -9.55
C SER A 11 22.19 -32.48 -9.33
N ALA A 12 22.09 -32.04 -8.07
CA ALA A 12 22.21 -30.63 -7.70
C ALA A 12 23.56 -30.01 -8.14
N TYR A 13 24.65 -30.80 -8.20
CA TYR A 13 25.93 -30.35 -8.75
C TYR A 13 25.85 -30.08 -10.25
N ILE A 14 25.17 -30.94 -11.02
CA ILE A 14 24.97 -30.78 -12.46
C ILE A 14 24.06 -29.56 -12.73
N ASP A 15 23.01 -29.39 -11.94
CA ASP A 15 22.03 -28.31 -12.07
C ASP A 15 22.57 -26.96 -11.54
N GLY A 16 23.73 -26.96 -10.87
CA GLY A 16 24.38 -25.75 -10.36
C GLY A 16 23.75 -25.21 -9.05
N GLU A 17 23.00 -26.04 -8.34
CA GLU A 17 22.21 -25.67 -7.16
C GLU A 17 22.98 -25.78 -5.83
N LEU A 18 24.18 -26.37 -5.85
CA LEU A 18 24.99 -26.55 -4.64
C LEU A 18 25.62 -25.23 -4.15
N GLY A 19 25.61 -25.04 -2.83
CA GLY A 19 26.38 -23.98 -2.19
C GLY A 19 27.89 -24.18 -2.35
N SER A 20 28.66 -23.09 -2.21
CA SER A 20 30.12 -23.08 -2.43
C SER A 20 30.89 -24.10 -1.57
N LYS A 21 30.46 -24.31 -0.31
CA LYS A 21 31.05 -25.30 0.59
C LYS A 21 30.80 -26.73 0.11
N GLU A 22 29.54 -27.08 -0.16
CA GLU A 22 29.15 -28.43 -0.59
C GLU A 22 29.76 -28.80 -1.93
N LYS A 23 29.79 -27.83 -2.86
CA LYS A 23 30.45 -27.98 -4.16
C LYS A 23 31.93 -28.35 -3.99
N ARG A 24 32.67 -27.60 -3.16
CA ARG A 24 34.10 -27.87 -2.90
C ARG A 24 34.30 -29.24 -2.26
N GLU A 25 33.49 -29.60 -1.27
CA GLU A 25 33.59 -30.91 -0.63
C GLU A 25 33.31 -32.06 -1.61
N LEU A 26 32.36 -31.88 -2.53
CA LEU A 26 32.01 -32.86 -3.55
C LEU A 26 33.14 -33.00 -4.58
N GLU A 27 33.68 -31.88 -5.06
CA GLU A 27 34.82 -31.87 -6.01
C GLU A 27 36.05 -32.57 -5.43
N LEU A 28 36.34 -32.35 -4.14
CA LEU A 28 37.40 -33.07 -3.43
C LEU A 28 37.12 -34.58 -3.35
N HIS A 29 35.86 -34.98 -3.16
CA HIS A 29 35.51 -36.40 -3.18
C HIS A 29 35.62 -37.00 -4.59
N LEU A 30 35.22 -36.28 -5.63
CA LEU A 30 35.30 -36.73 -7.02
C LEU A 30 36.75 -36.85 -7.52
N SER A 31 37.68 -36.07 -6.96
CA SER A 31 39.11 -36.18 -7.28
C SER A 31 39.74 -37.46 -6.72
N THR A 32 39.19 -37.99 -5.63
CA THR A 32 39.74 -39.17 -4.92
C THR A 32 38.94 -40.46 -5.15
N CYS A 33 37.64 -40.38 -5.47
CA CYS A 33 36.76 -41.53 -5.61
C CYS A 33 36.38 -41.81 -7.08
N ILE A 34 36.96 -42.86 -7.66
CA ILE A 34 36.69 -43.30 -9.04
C ILE A 34 35.22 -43.69 -9.26
N TYR A 35 34.55 -44.26 -8.26
CA TYR A 35 33.17 -44.71 -8.36
C TYR A 35 32.19 -43.53 -8.48
N CYS A 36 32.33 -42.52 -7.63
CA CYS A 36 31.48 -41.32 -7.71
C CYS A 36 31.76 -40.51 -8.98
N ARG A 37 33.01 -40.50 -9.46
CA ARG A 37 33.34 -39.89 -10.75
C ARG A 37 32.64 -40.59 -11.92
N LYS A 38 32.67 -41.93 -11.96
CA LYS A 38 31.96 -42.71 -12.97
C LYS A 38 30.45 -42.46 -12.93
N GLU A 39 29.88 -42.30 -11.75
CA GLU A 39 28.46 -41.99 -11.58
C GLU A 39 28.12 -40.61 -12.13
N LEU A 40 28.89 -39.58 -11.77
CA LEU A 40 28.74 -38.24 -12.33
C LEU A 40 28.77 -38.25 -13.87
N GLU A 41 29.77 -38.91 -14.46
CA GLU A 41 29.91 -39.00 -15.91
C GLU A 41 28.78 -39.80 -16.57
N SER A 42 28.28 -40.85 -15.92
CA SER A 42 27.14 -41.62 -16.42
C SER A 42 25.86 -40.78 -16.42
N THR A 43 25.61 -40.02 -15.36
CA THR A 43 24.47 -39.10 -15.26
C THR A 43 24.55 -38.01 -16.33
N LYS A 44 25.72 -37.39 -16.53
CA LYS A 44 25.92 -36.41 -17.61
C LYS A 44 25.67 -36.99 -19.00
N LYS A 45 26.11 -38.23 -19.25
CA LYS A 45 25.84 -38.91 -20.54
C LYS A 45 24.35 -39.13 -20.74
N LEU A 46 23.63 -39.59 -19.72
CA LEU A 46 22.18 -39.79 -19.78
C LEU A 46 21.47 -38.48 -20.13
N ILE A 47 21.80 -37.38 -19.43
CA ILE A 47 21.25 -36.04 -19.69
C ILE A 47 21.52 -35.61 -21.13
N LYS A 48 22.74 -35.82 -21.64
CA LYS A 48 23.10 -35.50 -23.02
C LYS A 48 22.27 -36.29 -24.04
N VAL A 49 22.01 -37.57 -23.78
CA VAL A 49 21.14 -38.40 -24.62
C VAL A 49 19.71 -37.86 -24.60
N LEU A 50 19.17 -37.55 -23.41
CA LEU A 50 17.83 -36.97 -23.29
C LEU A 50 17.70 -35.63 -24.05
N HIS A 51 18.73 -34.79 -24.04
CA HIS A 51 18.74 -33.54 -24.81
C HIS A 51 18.83 -33.72 -26.33
N SER A 52 19.24 -34.90 -26.82
CA SER A 52 19.27 -35.20 -28.26
C SER A 52 17.90 -35.55 -28.83
N ILE A 53 16.90 -35.76 -27.97
CA ILE A 53 15.52 -36.05 -28.39
C ILE A 53 14.96 -34.81 -29.10
N PRO A 54 14.32 -34.96 -30.28
CA PRO A 54 13.70 -33.85 -30.99
C PRO A 54 12.73 -33.08 -30.09
N LYS A 55 12.87 -31.76 -30.08
CA LYS A 55 11.92 -30.90 -29.36
C LYS A 55 10.59 -30.94 -30.07
N ILE A 56 9.52 -31.17 -29.32
CA ILE A 56 8.16 -31.03 -29.83
C ILE A 56 7.87 -29.54 -29.88
N GLU A 57 7.55 -29.02 -31.06
CA GLU A 57 7.10 -27.63 -31.18
C GLU A 57 5.68 -27.52 -30.61
N PRO A 58 5.44 -26.55 -29.71
CA PRO A 58 4.10 -26.29 -29.24
C PRO A 58 3.22 -25.77 -30.39
N SER A 59 1.92 -26.06 -30.35
CA SER A 59 0.96 -25.47 -31.30
C SER A 59 1.04 -23.94 -31.28
N SER A 60 0.80 -23.28 -32.41
CA SER A 60 0.83 -21.80 -32.53
C SER A 60 0.05 -21.07 -31.42
N ASN A 61 -1.05 -21.65 -30.94
CA ASN A 61 -1.94 -21.04 -29.94
C ASN A 61 -1.62 -21.48 -28.50
N PHE A 62 -0.50 -22.15 -28.25
CA PHE A 62 -0.15 -22.66 -26.91
C PHE A 62 0.12 -21.50 -25.95
N SER A 63 0.92 -20.51 -26.39
CA SER A 63 1.25 -19.33 -25.58
C SER A 63 -0.01 -18.57 -25.15
N ASP A 64 -0.94 -18.35 -26.08
CA ASP A 64 -2.21 -17.65 -25.78
C ASP A 64 -3.05 -18.41 -24.76
N LYS A 65 -3.13 -19.74 -24.89
CA LYS A 65 -3.83 -20.61 -23.93
C LYS A 65 -3.18 -20.56 -22.54
N VAL A 66 -1.85 -20.51 -22.46
CA VAL A 66 -1.14 -20.41 -21.18
C VAL A 66 -1.39 -19.04 -20.54
N TRP A 67 -1.24 -17.95 -21.29
CA TRP A 67 -1.50 -16.59 -20.81
C TRP A 67 -2.93 -16.41 -20.30
N TYR A 68 -3.90 -16.93 -21.06
CA TYR A 68 -5.31 -16.87 -20.68
C TYR A 68 -5.61 -17.63 -19.38
N LYS A 69 -4.96 -18.77 -19.13
CA LYS A 69 -5.12 -19.52 -17.89
C LYS A 69 -4.50 -18.80 -16.69
N LEU A 70 -3.29 -18.24 -16.84
CA LEU A 70 -2.61 -17.51 -15.78
C LEU A 70 -3.40 -16.26 -15.33
N GLN A 71 -4.01 -15.52 -16.27
CA GLN A 71 -4.81 -14.34 -15.94
C GLN A 71 -6.09 -14.65 -15.15
N GLN A 72 -6.70 -15.81 -15.36
CA GLN A 72 -7.94 -16.16 -14.66
C GLN A 72 -7.73 -16.50 -13.18
N GLU A 73 -6.58 -17.08 -12.84
CA GLU A 73 -6.26 -17.40 -11.44
C GLU A 73 -6.06 -16.12 -10.60
N ASP A 74 -5.49 -15.06 -11.19
CA ASP A 74 -5.24 -13.78 -10.50
C ASP A 74 -6.50 -12.93 -10.28
N LEU A 75 -7.52 -13.10 -11.12
CA LEU A 75 -8.73 -12.27 -11.09
C LEU A 75 -9.83 -12.80 -10.14
N ASN A 76 -9.80 -14.09 -9.81
CA ASN A 76 -10.88 -14.72 -9.05
C ASN A 76 -10.84 -14.40 -7.54
N GLY A 77 -9.67 -14.12 -6.96
CA GLY A 77 -9.54 -13.75 -5.55
C GLY A 77 -9.80 -12.26 -5.26
N ARG A 78 -9.61 -11.38 -6.25
CA ARG A 78 -9.58 -9.91 -6.05
C ARG A 78 -10.96 -9.26 -6.08
N ASN A 79 -11.96 -9.88 -6.72
CA ASN A 79 -13.30 -9.30 -6.89
C ASN A 79 -14.17 -9.34 -5.62
N ASN A 80 -14.05 -10.39 -4.81
CA ASN A 80 -14.89 -10.53 -3.60
C ASN A 80 -14.47 -9.55 -2.51
N PHE A 81 -13.16 -9.31 -2.35
CA PHE A 81 -12.64 -8.36 -1.36
C PHE A 81 -12.94 -6.90 -1.73
N LYS A 82 -12.85 -6.55 -3.02
CA LYS A 82 -13.25 -5.21 -3.51
C LYS A 82 -14.74 -4.94 -3.29
N ARG A 83 -15.61 -5.92 -3.58
CA ARG A 83 -17.06 -5.81 -3.30
C ARG A 83 -17.35 -5.65 -1.81
N LEU A 84 -16.66 -6.42 -0.95
CA LEU A 84 -16.80 -6.31 0.51
C LEU A 84 -16.33 -4.94 1.02
N LEU A 85 -15.18 -4.44 0.56
CA LEU A 85 -14.67 -3.11 0.94
C LEU A 85 -15.59 -1.98 0.50
N VAL A 86 -16.19 -2.06 -0.69
CA VAL A 86 -17.18 -1.06 -1.15
C VAL A 86 -18.43 -1.09 -0.27
N LEU A 87 -18.94 -2.28 0.06
CA LEU A 87 -20.13 -2.41 0.92
C LEU A 87 -19.87 -1.92 2.35
N VAL A 88 -18.71 -2.23 2.93
CA VAL A 88 -18.30 -1.74 4.26
C VAL A 88 -18.01 -0.23 4.25
N GLY A 89 -17.43 0.30 3.18
CA GLY A 89 -17.20 1.74 3.05
C GLY A 89 -18.49 2.55 3.01
N LEU A 90 -19.52 2.05 2.30
CA LEU A 90 -20.83 2.69 2.23
C LEU A 90 -21.54 2.72 3.59
N SER A 91 -21.48 1.62 4.36
CA SER A 91 -22.11 1.58 5.69
C SER A 91 -21.43 2.53 6.68
N ILE A 92 -20.10 2.64 6.66
CA ILE A 92 -19.36 3.60 7.50
C ILE A 92 -19.71 5.04 7.14
N ALA A 93 -19.82 5.39 5.86
CA ALA A 93 -20.18 6.74 5.43
C ALA A 93 -21.58 7.16 5.92
N ILE A 94 -22.56 6.24 5.88
CA ILE A 94 -23.91 6.48 6.39
C ILE A 94 -23.90 6.70 7.91
N VAL A 95 -23.11 5.91 8.66
CA VAL A 95 -22.97 6.08 10.12
C VAL A 95 -22.33 7.43 10.45
N ILE A 96 -21.27 7.82 9.75
CA ILE A 96 -20.61 9.13 9.95
C ILE A 96 -21.58 10.28 9.64
N MET A 97 -22.35 10.19 8.55
CA MET A 97 -23.35 11.20 8.19
C MET A 97 -24.43 11.34 9.26
N PHE A 98 -24.88 10.21 9.83
CA PHE A 98 -25.86 10.22 10.92
C PHE A 98 -25.26 10.82 12.20
N LEU A 99 -24.03 10.46 12.57
CA LEU A 99 -23.35 10.99 13.75
C LEU A 99 -23.07 12.50 13.64
N LEU A 100 -22.64 12.98 12.47
CA LEU A 100 -22.42 14.42 12.23
C LEU A 100 -23.74 15.21 12.21
N GLY A 101 -24.83 14.61 11.73
CA GLY A 101 -26.15 15.25 11.71
C GLY A 101 -26.81 15.37 13.09
N GLN A 102 -26.38 14.59 14.08
CA GLN A 102 -26.84 14.69 15.47
C GLN A 102 -26.06 15.75 16.28
N ILE A 103 -25.02 16.36 15.73
CA ILE A 103 -24.28 17.43 16.42
C ILE A 103 -25.15 18.70 16.39
N PRO A 104 -25.62 19.20 17.55
CA PRO A 104 -26.32 20.48 17.58
C PRO A 104 -25.34 21.58 17.18
N PHE A 105 -25.65 22.25 16.08
CA PHE A 105 -25.00 23.46 15.59
C PHE A 105 -24.85 24.47 16.76
N MET A 106 -23.64 24.57 17.31
CA MET A 106 -23.27 25.55 18.34
C MET A 106 -23.49 26.96 17.77
N ARG A 107 -24.69 27.52 17.98
CA ARG A 107 -24.97 28.94 17.83
C ARG A 107 -24.52 29.61 19.13
N GLU A 108 -23.24 29.92 19.18
CA GLU A 108 -22.66 30.73 20.23
C GLU A 108 -23.15 32.18 20.04
N GLU A 109 -24.25 32.49 20.71
CA GLU A 109 -24.82 33.82 20.82
C GLU A 109 -23.95 34.65 21.78
N ASN A 110 -22.74 35.00 21.33
CA ASN A 110 -21.89 35.93 22.07
C ASN A 110 -22.38 37.37 21.83
N ASN A 111 -23.38 37.74 22.62
CA ASN A 111 -23.69 39.13 22.95
C ASN A 111 -22.51 39.71 23.75
N TYR A 112 -21.61 40.41 23.08
CA TYR A 112 -20.72 41.38 23.74
C TYR A 112 -21.07 42.79 23.25
N THR A 113 -21.81 43.44 24.14
CA THR A 113 -22.30 44.81 24.10
C THR A 113 -21.16 45.81 23.90
N TYR A 114 -21.29 46.70 22.92
CA TYR A 114 -20.45 47.89 22.81
C TYR A 114 -20.83 48.85 23.95
N ASP A 115 -19.95 48.98 24.93
CA ASP A 115 -20.05 49.99 25.98
C ASP A 115 -19.83 51.38 25.37
N ILE A 116 -20.93 52.11 25.20
CA ILE A 116 -20.97 53.47 24.62
C ILE A 116 -20.10 54.43 25.44
N GLN A 117 -19.96 54.20 26.75
CA GLN A 117 -19.17 55.04 27.64
C GLN A 117 -17.68 55.03 27.23
N THR A 118 -17.14 53.84 26.95
CA THR A 118 -15.76 53.68 26.46
C THR A 118 -15.55 54.37 25.10
N PHE A 119 -16.53 54.35 24.19
CA PHE A 119 -16.41 55.02 22.88
C PHE A 119 -16.33 56.55 23.01
N TYR A 120 -17.12 57.15 23.89
CA TYR A 120 -17.09 58.60 24.12
C TYR A 120 -15.80 59.06 24.81
N GLU A 121 -15.24 58.27 25.74
CA GLU A 121 -13.93 58.59 26.32
C GLU A 121 -12.79 58.51 25.29
N LEU A 122 -12.88 57.55 24.35
CA LEU A 122 -11.86 57.36 23.31
C LEU A 122 -11.90 58.45 22.22
N HIS A 123 -13.10 58.90 21.82
CA HIS A 123 -13.29 59.82 20.69
C HIS A 123 -13.67 61.25 21.10
N GLY A 124 -14.08 61.50 22.34
CA GLY A 124 -14.48 62.83 22.85
C GLY A 124 -13.33 63.82 23.09
N LYS A 125 -12.07 63.42 22.87
CA LYS A 125 -10.90 64.31 22.95
C LYS A 125 -10.39 64.81 21.60
N PHE A 126 -11.03 64.45 20.49
CA PHE A 126 -10.71 64.99 19.17
C PHE A 126 -11.55 66.23 18.84
N GLY A 127 -10.99 67.38 19.26
CA GLY A 127 -10.90 68.56 18.40
C GLY A 127 -12.17 69.30 18.01
N ARG A 128 -12.49 70.33 18.81
CA ARG A 128 -12.97 71.67 18.40
C ARG A 128 -13.07 71.90 16.88
N THR A 129 -14.29 71.95 16.37
CA THR A 129 -14.81 72.94 15.39
C THR A 129 -16.34 72.84 15.43
N SER A 130 -17.07 73.78 16.05
CA SER A 130 -17.83 74.82 15.34
C SER A 130 -18.63 74.19 14.17
N THR A 131 -19.93 73.92 14.23
CA THR A 131 -21.06 74.75 14.68
C THR A 131 -22.35 73.96 14.46
N PHE A 132 -23.37 74.24 15.28
CA PHE A 132 -24.81 74.11 15.01
C PHE A 132 -25.50 72.79 15.44
N GLU A 133 -26.25 72.95 16.55
CA GLU A 133 -27.46 72.21 16.96
C GLU A 133 -27.34 70.90 17.76
N GLU A 134 -26.73 71.02 18.94
CA GLU A 134 -26.94 70.17 20.13
C GLU A 134 -28.34 70.33 20.74
N ASN A 135 -29.43 69.91 20.06
CA ASN A 135 -30.77 69.99 20.69
C ASN A 135 -31.70 68.79 20.46
N VAL A 136 -31.20 67.68 19.89
CA VAL A 136 -32.04 66.50 19.64
C VAL A 136 -31.88 65.43 20.72
N VAL A 137 -30.67 65.27 21.28
CA VAL A 137 -30.39 64.17 22.23
C VAL A 137 -30.93 64.46 23.63
N ASP A 138 -30.88 65.72 24.09
CA ASP A 138 -31.51 66.14 25.36
C ASP A 138 -33.05 66.12 25.30
N TYR A 139 -33.64 66.24 24.11
CA TYR A 139 -35.10 66.24 23.95
C TYR A 139 -35.73 64.85 24.12
N VAL A 140 -34.98 63.78 23.82
CA VAL A 140 -35.47 62.39 23.88
C VAL A 140 -35.40 61.82 25.30
N LEU A 141 -34.52 62.33 26.17
CA LEU A 141 -34.34 61.80 27.53
C LEU A 141 -35.28 62.41 28.59
N TYR A 142 -36.08 63.44 28.27
CA TYR A 142 -36.90 64.17 29.26
C TYR A 142 -38.36 64.48 28.87
N GLN A 143 -38.98 63.78 27.91
CA GLN A 143 -40.44 63.85 27.72
C GLN A 143 -41.18 62.58 28.22
N LYS A 144 -41.73 62.76 29.43
CA LYS A 144 -42.94 62.18 30.07
C LYS A 144 -43.30 60.70 29.92
#